data_AF-A0A7C3X573-F1
#
_entry.id   AF-A0A7C3X573-F1
#
_cell.length_a   1.000
_cell.length_b   1.000
_cell.length_c   1.000
_cell.angle_alpha   90.00
_cell.angle_beta   90.00
_cell.angle_gamma   90.00
#
_symmetry.space_group_name_H-M   'P 1'
#
loop_
_entity.id
_entity.type
_entity.pdbx_description
1 polymer ?
#
loop_
_entity_poly.entity_id
_entity_poly.type
_entity_poly.pdbx_seq_one_letter_code
_entity_poly.pdbx_strand_id
1 'polypeptide(L)'
;MTKHNNKLCRLLMGQLPLEREAGLLDRLLARVPTITFDTPWVQRHIATCNRCRRRFAGTGKVMLALSCIRCTPMNVGLLSRANTKAISRLHRSLRQQPKADALRLARPQPSLSYRLRQVRGSLTQLAACLAIMILGRVGLFSSMRTAHQVGTKAMNQYYARYLGQDIADRIYPQS
;
A
#
# COMPACT_ATOMS: atom_id res chain seq x y z
N MET A 1 -0.44 -51.39 30.98
CA MET A 1 -0.41 -50.94 29.56
C MET A 1 -0.51 -49.40 29.38
N THR A 2 -0.08 -48.57 30.33
CA THR A 2 -0.30 -47.10 30.29
C THR A 2 0.90 -46.26 29.87
N LYS A 3 2.14 -46.78 29.98
CA LYS A 3 3.36 -46.01 29.65
C LYS A 3 3.58 -45.80 28.15
N HIS A 4 3.21 -46.76 27.30
CA HIS A 4 3.44 -46.65 25.85
C HIS A 4 2.54 -45.62 25.16
N ASN A 5 1.32 -45.44 25.67
CA ASN A 5 0.34 -44.47 25.14
C ASN A 5 0.76 -43.01 25.38
N ASN A 6 1.55 -42.74 26.42
CA ASN A 6 1.97 -41.38 26.77
C ASN A 6 3.09 -40.85 25.85
N LYS A 7 3.97 -41.73 25.34
CA LYS A 7 4.99 -41.37 24.34
C LYS A 7 4.37 -41.01 22.98
N LEU A 8 3.39 -41.78 22.51
CA LEU A 8 2.65 -41.50 21.27
C LEU A 8 1.86 -40.20 21.36
N CYS A 9 1.31 -39.89 22.54
CA CYS A 9 0.62 -38.63 22.78
C CYS A 9 1.55 -37.41 22.68
N ARG A 10 2.84 -37.55 23.02
CA ARG A 10 3.84 -36.47 22.84
C ARG A 10 4.28 -36.30 21.39
N LEU A 11 4.37 -37.37 20.62
CA LEU A 11 4.71 -37.30 19.19
C LEU A 11 3.61 -36.60 18.37
N LEU A 12 2.34 -36.85 18.69
CA LEU A 12 1.19 -36.12 18.11
C LEU A 12 1.12 -34.65 18.50
N MET A 13 1.88 -34.23 19.53
CA MET A 13 1.80 -32.87 20.10
C MET A 13 2.77 -31.87 19.47
N GLY A 14 3.62 -32.27 18.51
CA GLY A 14 4.42 -31.34 17.72
C GLY A 14 5.31 -30.40 18.55
N GLN A 15 5.71 -30.79 19.76
CA GLN A 15 6.61 -30.01 20.63
C GLN A 15 8.07 -30.21 20.23
N LEU A 16 8.41 -29.96 18.96
CA LEU A 16 9.80 -29.79 18.55
C LEU A 16 10.08 -28.29 18.39
N PRO A 17 11.15 -27.76 19.02
CA PRO A 17 11.50 -26.35 18.92
C PRO A 17 11.92 -26.04 17.48
N LEU A 18 11.09 -25.21 16.83
CA LEU A 18 11.27 -24.72 15.46
C LEU A 18 12.08 -23.42 15.52
N GLU A 19 13.36 -23.53 15.87
CA GLU A 19 14.31 -22.43 15.79
C GLU A 19 15.51 -22.87 14.95
N ARG A 20 15.70 -22.15 13.84
CA ARG A 20 16.85 -22.11 12.93
C ARG A 20 16.92 -23.17 11.80
N GLU A 21 17.17 -22.60 10.62
CA GLU A 21 17.64 -23.19 9.36
C GLU A 21 16.57 -23.54 8.32
N ALA A 22 16.30 -22.56 7.46
CA ALA A 22 15.45 -22.66 6.28
C ALA A 22 15.94 -23.64 5.19
N GLY A 23 17.12 -24.27 5.36
CA GLY A 23 17.59 -25.37 4.50
C GLY A 23 17.41 -26.77 5.10
N LEU A 24 17.09 -26.85 6.40
CA LEU A 24 16.95 -28.10 7.15
C LEU A 24 15.48 -28.57 7.18
N LEU A 25 14.54 -27.65 6.94
CA LEU A 25 13.11 -27.94 6.80
C LEU A 25 12.81 -28.84 5.59
N ASP A 26 13.42 -28.62 4.43
CA ASP A 26 13.20 -29.48 3.25
C ASP A 26 13.75 -30.90 3.46
N ARG A 27 14.87 -31.03 4.19
CA ARG A 27 15.45 -32.34 4.53
C ARG A 27 14.70 -33.05 5.65
N LEU A 28 14.11 -32.31 6.58
CA LEU A 28 13.24 -32.87 7.63
C LEU A 28 11.87 -33.27 7.06
N LEU A 29 11.27 -32.47 6.17
CA LEU A 29 10.00 -32.80 5.53
C LEU A 29 10.08 -34.06 4.67
N ALA A 30 11.25 -34.38 4.10
CA ALA A 30 11.49 -35.65 3.39
C ALA A 30 11.62 -36.88 4.30
N ARG A 31 11.85 -36.69 5.61
CA ARG A 31 12.20 -37.77 6.56
C ARG A 31 11.23 -37.89 7.74
N VAL A 32 10.31 -36.95 7.91
CA VAL A 32 9.19 -37.09 8.83
C VAL A 32 8.13 -37.92 8.12
N PRO A 33 7.80 -39.14 8.57
CA PRO A 33 6.61 -39.81 8.08
C PRO A 33 5.46 -38.86 8.35
N THR A 34 4.84 -38.34 7.29
CA THR A 34 3.65 -37.53 7.40
C THR A 34 2.66 -38.38 8.16
N ILE A 35 2.44 -38.05 9.44
CA ILE A 35 1.42 -38.69 10.24
C ILE A 35 0.12 -38.17 9.65
N THR A 36 -0.35 -38.84 8.60
CA THR A 36 -1.62 -38.55 7.98
C THR A 36 -2.71 -39.08 8.90
N PHE A 37 -3.81 -38.33 8.99
CA PHE A 37 -4.95 -38.67 9.82
C PHE A 37 -5.63 -39.99 9.40
N ASP A 38 -5.31 -40.49 8.21
CA ASP A 38 -5.84 -41.73 7.65
C ASP A 38 -5.05 -42.97 8.05
N THR A 39 -3.95 -42.83 8.80
CA THR A 39 -3.17 -43.99 9.24
C THR A 39 -3.98 -44.89 10.21
N PRO A 40 -4.05 -46.22 9.97
CA PRO A 40 -4.93 -47.12 10.74
C PRO A 40 -4.65 -47.17 12.25
N TRP A 41 -3.41 -46.88 12.67
CA TRP A 41 -3.04 -46.84 14.09
C TRP A 41 -3.52 -45.55 14.78
N VAL A 42 -3.55 -44.42 14.05
CA VAL A 42 -4.04 -43.13 14.57
C VAL A 42 -5.54 -43.21 14.82
N GLN A 43 -6.30 -43.75 13.87
CA GLN A 43 -7.74 -43.95 14.00
C GLN A 43 -8.09 -44.83 15.21
N ARG A 44 -7.38 -45.96 15.37
CA ARG A 44 -7.52 -46.83 16.56
C ARG A 44 -7.17 -46.10 17.87
N HIS A 45 -6.15 -45.24 17.86
CA HIS A 45 -5.77 -44.46 19.04
C HIS A 45 -6.79 -43.37 19.38
N ILE A 46 -7.35 -42.68 18.39
CA ILE A 46 -8.40 -41.66 18.57
C ILE A 46 -9.68 -42.29 19.12
N ALA A 47 -10.06 -43.48 18.63
CA ALA A 47 -11.23 -44.21 19.10
C ALA A 47 -11.12 -44.60 20.58
N THR A 48 -9.90 -44.88 21.07
CA THR A 48 -9.65 -45.35 22.43
C THR A 48 -9.28 -44.25 23.43
N CYS A 49 -8.76 -43.10 22.97
CA CYS A 49 -8.27 -42.03 23.83
C CYS A 49 -9.14 -40.76 23.78
N ASN A 50 -9.90 -40.50 24.86
CA ASN A 50 -10.77 -39.32 24.99
C ASN A 50 -10.04 -37.97 24.84
N ARG A 51 -8.78 -37.88 25.28
CA ARG A 51 -7.98 -36.65 25.18
C ARG A 51 -7.60 -36.36 23.72
N CYS A 52 -7.20 -37.38 22.98
CA CYS A 52 -6.89 -37.28 21.56
C CYS A 52 -8.16 -37.03 20.73
N ARG A 53 -9.28 -37.65 21.10
CA ARG A 53 -10.60 -37.40 20.48
C ARG A 53 -11.05 -35.93 20.60
N ARG A 54 -10.95 -35.33 21.80
CA ARG A 54 -11.28 -33.91 21.99
C ARG A 54 -10.38 -32.98 21.19
N ARG A 55 -9.07 -33.29 21.14
CA ARG A 55 -8.11 -32.52 20.32
C ARG A 55 -8.38 -32.66 18.83
N PHE A 56 -8.69 -33.87 18.38
CA PHE A 56 -9.04 -34.15 16.99
C PHE A 56 -10.30 -33.40 16.55
N ALA A 57 -11.33 -33.34 17.41
CA ALA A 57 -12.51 -32.52 17.15
C ALA A 57 -12.17 -31.02 17.06
N GLY A 58 -11.19 -30.54 17.83
CA GLY A 58 -10.69 -29.16 17.75
C GLY A 58 -9.92 -28.89 16.45
N THR A 59 -9.01 -29.77 16.05
CA THR A 59 -8.25 -29.63 14.79
C THR A 59 -9.14 -29.78 13.56
N GLY A 60 -10.15 -30.65 13.62
CA GLY A 60 -11.16 -30.80 12.57
C GLY A 60 -11.92 -29.50 12.32
N LYS A 61 -12.28 -28.76 13.38
CA LYS A 61 -12.89 -27.42 13.26
C LYS A 61 -11.96 -26.41 12.59
N VAL A 62 -10.67 -26.44 12.91
CA VAL A 62 -9.68 -25.54 12.28
C VAL A 62 -9.47 -25.88 10.81
N MET A 63 -9.34 -27.17 10.47
CA MET A 63 -9.24 -27.62 9.08
C MET A 63 -10.49 -27.26 8.29
N LEU A 64 -11.68 -27.47 8.86
CA LEU A 64 -12.94 -27.12 8.23
C LEU A 64 -13.06 -25.60 8.04
N ALA A 65 -12.68 -24.80 9.03
CA ALA A 65 -12.60 -23.34 8.89
C ALA A 65 -11.62 -22.92 7.79
N LEU A 66 -10.45 -23.55 7.71
CA LEU A 66 -9.46 -23.30 6.66
C LEU A 66 -9.99 -23.67 5.26
N SER A 67 -10.71 -24.79 5.16
CA SER A 67 -11.37 -25.23 3.94
C SER A 67 -12.50 -24.28 3.54
N CYS A 68 -13.32 -23.82 4.50
CA CYS A 68 -14.34 -22.80 4.24
C CYS A 68 -13.72 -21.48 3.75
N ILE A 69 -12.58 -21.05 4.31
CA ILE A 69 -11.82 -19.87 3.84
C ILE A 69 -11.27 -20.11 2.43
N ARG A 70 -10.82 -21.32 2.10
CA ARG A 70 -10.36 -21.69 0.75
C ARG A 70 -11.49 -21.74 -0.28
N CYS A 71 -12.68 -22.16 0.12
CA CYS A 71 -13.85 -22.26 -0.76
C CYS A 71 -14.58 -20.93 -0.94
N THR A 72 -14.33 -19.92 -0.08
CA THR A 72 -14.87 -18.58 -0.31
C THR A 72 -14.04 -17.89 -1.40
N PRO A 73 -14.64 -17.33 -2.46
CA PRO A 73 -13.92 -16.50 -3.41
C PRO A 73 -13.42 -15.27 -2.67
N MET A 74 -12.19 -15.33 -2.19
CA MET A 74 -11.57 -14.21 -1.51
C MET A 74 -11.48 -13.06 -2.49
N ASN A 75 -11.97 -11.89 -2.08
CA ASN A 75 -11.69 -10.66 -2.81
C ASN A 75 -10.16 -10.58 -3.01
N VAL A 76 -9.71 -10.48 -4.26
CA VAL A 76 -8.29 -10.42 -4.66
C VAL A 76 -7.48 -9.40 -3.85
N GLY A 77 -8.13 -8.40 -3.26
CA GLY A 77 -7.52 -7.44 -2.34
C GLY A 77 -7.16 -7.96 -0.95
N LEU A 78 -7.68 -9.11 -0.48
CA LEU A 78 -7.43 -9.59 0.88
C LEU A 78 -6.04 -10.22 1.01
N LEU A 79 -5.62 -11.01 0.02
CA LEU A 79 -4.26 -11.55 -0.03
C LEU A 79 -3.23 -10.43 -0.18
N SER A 80 -3.50 -9.43 -1.03
CA SER A 80 -2.62 -8.28 -1.19
C SER A 80 -2.50 -7.49 0.12
N ARG A 81 -3.62 -7.20 0.79
CA ARG A 81 -3.63 -6.52 2.10
C ARG A 81 -2.90 -7.31 3.19
N ALA A 82 -3.10 -8.64 3.25
CA ALA A 82 -2.39 -9.50 4.18
C ALA A 82 -0.88 -9.48 3.93
N ASN A 83 -0.46 -9.58 2.66
CA ASN A 83 0.94 -9.49 2.25
C ASN A 83 1.54 -8.13 2.58
N THR A 84 0.85 -7.02 2.27
CA THR A 84 1.29 -5.67 2.63
C THR A 84 1.48 -5.54 4.15
N LYS A 85 0.55 -6.09 4.93
CA LYS A 85 0.62 -6.03 6.40
C LYS A 85 1.77 -6.89 6.95
N ALA A 86 1.99 -8.08 6.40
CA ALA A 86 3.11 -8.95 6.75
C ALA A 86 4.46 -8.29 6.41
N ILE A 87 4.61 -7.74 5.21
CA ILE A 87 5.80 -6.99 4.77
C ILE A 87 6.03 -5.78 5.68
N SER A 88 4.99 -5.03 6.02
CA SER A 88 5.11 -3.86 6.91
C SER A 88 5.60 -4.23 8.31
N ARG A 89 5.14 -5.38 8.84
CA ARG A 89 5.60 -5.90 10.14
C ARG A 89 7.04 -6.39 10.07
N LEU A 90 7.40 -7.13 9.02
CA LEU A 90 8.76 -7.60 8.80
C LEU A 90 9.73 -6.42 8.69
N HIS A 91 9.39 -5.42 7.88
CA HIS A 91 10.18 -4.22 7.71
C HIS A 91 10.32 -3.41 9.01
N ARG A 92 9.26 -3.32 9.82
CA ARG A 92 9.34 -2.72 11.16
C ARG A 92 10.28 -3.50 12.07
N SER A 93 10.19 -4.83 12.08
CA SER A 93 11.04 -5.69 12.89
C SER A 93 12.51 -5.58 12.47
N LEU A 94 12.80 -5.54 11.17
CA LEU A 94 14.15 -5.35 10.63
C LEU A 94 14.71 -3.96 10.99
N ARG A 95 13.87 -2.92 10.99
CA ARG A 95 14.26 -1.56 11.43
C ARG A 95 14.48 -1.42 12.95
N GLN A 96 13.99 -2.37 13.74
CA GLN A 96 14.14 -2.42 15.20
C GLN A 96 15.22 -3.43 15.63
N GLN A 97 15.89 -4.09 14.69
CA GLN A 97 17.01 -4.94 15.05
C GLN A 97 18.23 -4.11 15.48
N PRO A 98 19.00 -4.56 16.48
CA PRO A 98 20.16 -3.83 16.98
C PRO A 98 21.25 -3.64 15.90
N LYS A 99 21.32 -4.54 14.90
CA LYS A 99 22.17 -4.38 13.72
C LYS A 99 21.75 -3.18 12.85
N ALA A 100 20.45 -2.89 12.75
CA ALA A 100 19.95 -1.72 12.02
C ALA A 100 20.27 -0.42 12.77
N ASP A 101 20.30 -0.44 14.10
CA ASP A 101 20.70 0.72 14.90
C ASP A 101 22.21 0.97 14.84
N ALA A 102 23.03 -0.08 14.83
CA ALA A 102 24.47 0.04 14.57
C ALA A 102 24.75 0.64 13.17
N LEU A 103 23.96 0.24 12.15
CA LEU A 103 24.06 0.80 10.80
C LEU A 103 23.53 2.24 10.70
N ARG A 104 22.58 2.66 11.55
CA ARG A 104 22.13 4.06 11.64
C ARG A 104 23.20 4.96 12.24
N LEU A 105 23.89 4.49 13.28
CA LEU A 105 25.00 5.20 13.91
C LEU A 105 26.21 5.27 12.98
N ALA A 106 26.44 4.22 12.18
CA ALA A 106 27.49 4.18 11.17
C ALA A 106 27.12 4.90 9.86
N ARG A 107 25.90 5.44 9.72
CA ARG A 107 25.46 6.08 8.48
C ARG A 107 26.14 7.45 8.38
N PRO A 108 26.92 7.71 7.31
CA PRO A 108 27.50 9.03 7.10
C PRO A 108 26.38 10.06 6.97
N GLN A 109 26.51 11.20 7.66
CA GLN A 109 25.55 12.30 7.52
C GLN A 109 25.44 12.68 6.05
N PRO A 110 24.22 12.90 5.53
CA PRO A 110 24.05 13.30 4.14
C PRO A 110 24.78 14.63 3.93
N SER A 111 25.67 14.65 2.94
CA SER A 111 26.43 15.84 2.59
C SER A 111 25.49 17.03 2.36
N LEU A 112 25.93 18.23 2.75
CA LEU A 112 25.15 19.46 2.58
C LEU A 112 24.71 19.67 1.12
N SER A 113 25.50 19.20 0.16
CA SER A 113 25.17 19.22 -1.27
C SER A 113 23.94 18.37 -1.61
N TYR A 114 23.77 17.21 -0.97
CA TYR A 114 22.57 16.38 -1.15
C TYR A 114 21.31 17.08 -0.62
N ARG A 115 21.43 17.72 0.55
CA ARG A 115 20.33 18.53 1.12
C ARG A 115 19.99 19.73 0.22
N LEU A 116 20.98 20.44 -0.30
CA LEU A 116 20.77 21.54 -1.24
C LEU A 116 20.07 21.08 -2.53
N ARG A 117 20.43 19.89 -3.04
CA ARG A 117 19.84 19.34 -4.26
C ARG A 117 18.35 19.02 -4.06
N GLN A 118 17.99 18.51 -2.88
CA GLN A 118 16.61 18.24 -2.52
C GLN A 118 15.78 19.53 -2.43
N VAL A 119 16.33 20.59 -1.84
CA VAL A 119 15.65 21.90 -1.74
C VAL A 119 15.50 22.55 -3.12
N ARG A 120 16.50 22.46 -3.99
CA ARG A 120 16.43 22.98 -5.37
C ARG A 120 15.29 22.36 -6.18
N GLY A 121 15.08 21.05 -6.06
CA GLY A 121 13.99 20.36 -6.76
C GLY A 121 12.59 20.84 -6.35
N SER A 122 12.40 21.16 -5.06
CA SER A 122 11.12 21.72 -4.59
C SER A 122 10.92 23.17 -5.03
N LEU A 123 12.00 23.97 -5.07
CA LEU A 123 11.93 25.36 -5.53
C LEU A 123 11.61 25.49 -7.02
N THR A 124 12.12 24.60 -7.87
CA THR A 124 11.84 24.65 -9.32
C THR A 124 10.38 24.35 -9.64
N GLN A 125 9.75 23.41 -8.91
CA GLN A 125 8.32 23.13 -9.07
C GLN A 125 7.45 24.31 -8.64
N LEU A 126 7.81 24.97 -7.54
CA LEU A 126 7.11 26.15 -7.03
C LEU A 126 7.26 27.33 -8.01
N ALA A 127 8.47 27.54 -8.54
CA ALA A 127 8.75 28.56 -9.55
C ALA A 127 7.97 28.31 -10.85
N ALA A 128 7.89 27.07 -11.32
CA ALA A 128 7.09 26.71 -12.49
C ALA A 128 5.60 26.99 -12.27
N CYS A 129 5.07 26.68 -11.08
CA CYS A 129 3.68 26.98 -10.73
C CYS A 129 3.40 28.49 -10.70
N LEU A 130 4.29 29.28 -10.10
CA LEU A 130 4.19 30.75 -10.09
C LEU A 130 4.24 31.33 -11.50
N ALA A 131 5.15 30.84 -12.35
CA ALA A 131 5.27 31.28 -13.73
C ALA A 131 3.97 31.05 -14.52
N ILE A 132 3.35 29.87 -14.38
CA ILE A 132 2.06 29.56 -15.01
C ILE A 132 0.96 30.50 -14.50
N MET A 133 0.90 30.77 -13.19
CA MET A 133 -0.10 31.69 -12.64
C MET A 133 0.08 33.14 -13.15
N ILE A 134 1.32 33.61 -13.27
CA ILE A 134 1.62 34.94 -13.81
C ILE A 134 1.24 35.01 -15.28
N LEU A 135 1.64 34.02 -16.08
CA LEU A 135 1.28 33.93 -17.50
C LEU A 135 -0.24 33.91 -17.69
N GLY A 136 -0.96 33.13 -16.88
CA GLY A 136 -2.41 33.09 -16.89
C GLY A 136 -3.03 34.45 -16.60
N ARG A 137 -2.58 35.14 -15.54
CA ARG A 137 -3.06 36.49 -15.19
C ARG A 137 -2.79 37.51 -16.29
N VAL A 138 -1.57 37.56 -16.83
CA VAL A 138 -1.20 38.50 -17.89
C VAL A 138 -2.00 38.22 -19.17
N GLY A 139 -2.16 36.95 -19.55
CA GLY A 139 -2.96 36.55 -20.71
C GLY A 139 -4.43 36.96 -20.58
N LEU A 140 -5.01 36.76 -19.40
CA LEU A 140 -6.42 37.08 -19.13
C LEU A 140 -6.68 38.60 -19.16
N PHE A 141 -5.77 39.40 -18.58
CA PHE A 141 -5.86 40.86 -18.65
C PHE A 141 -5.66 41.39 -20.08
N SER A 142 -4.76 40.78 -20.86
CA SER A 142 -4.55 41.14 -22.26
C SER A 142 -5.81 40.86 -23.09
N SER A 143 -6.40 39.67 -22.93
CA SER A 143 -7.64 39.29 -23.62
C SER A 143 -8.80 40.21 -23.27
N MET A 144 -8.98 40.56 -21.99
CA MET A 144 -10.00 41.52 -21.56
C MET A 144 -9.82 42.90 -22.20
N ARG A 145 -8.59 43.43 -22.29
CA ARG A 145 -8.34 44.72 -22.94
C ARG A 145 -8.66 44.69 -24.42
N THR A 146 -8.27 43.62 -25.11
CA THR A 146 -8.58 43.44 -26.53
C THR A 146 -10.09 43.33 -26.75
N ALA A 147 -10.80 42.52 -25.96
CA ALA A 147 -12.25 42.40 -26.04
C ALA A 147 -12.95 43.73 -25.78
N HIS A 148 -12.45 44.51 -24.81
CA HIS A 148 -12.98 45.85 -24.54
C HIS A 148 -12.76 46.80 -25.71
N GLN A 149 -11.56 46.86 -26.29
CA GLN A 149 -11.24 47.72 -27.44
C GLN A 149 -12.02 47.34 -28.70
N VAL A 150 -12.20 46.04 -28.96
CA VAL A 150 -13.00 45.57 -30.09
C VAL A 150 -14.48 45.89 -29.86
N GLY A 151 -14.98 45.68 -28.64
CA GLY A 151 -16.35 46.02 -28.26
C GLY A 151 -16.66 47.51 -28.39
N THR A 152 -15.78 48.39 -27.91
CA THR A 152 -15.96 49.84 -28.03
C THR A 152 -15.94 50.30 -29.48
N LYS A 153 -15.06 49.75 -30.32
CA LYS A 153 -15.04 50.02 -31.76
C LYS A 153 -16.32 49.55 -32.47
N ALA A 154 -16.78 48.33 -32.17
CA ALA A 154 -18.00 47.79 -32.75
C ALA A 154 -19.24 48.61 -32.34
N MET A 155 -19.32 49.03 -31.08
CA MET A 155 -20.40 49.89 -30.59
C MET A 155 -20.35 51.29 -31.20
N ASN A 156 -19.18 51.92 -31.28
CA ASN A 156 -19.03 53.22 -31.95
C ASN A 156 -19.50 53.11 -33.41
N GLN A 157 -19.05 52.10 -34.16
CA GLN A 157 -19.48 51.89 -35.55
C GLN A 157 -20.99 51.65 -35.69
N TYR A 158 -21.60 50.91 -34.77
CA TYR A 158 -23.05 50.72 -34.75
C TYR A 158 -23.77 52.05 -34.55
N TYR A 159 -23.41 52.82 -33.52
CA TYR A 159 -24.07 54.11 -33.25
C TYR A 159 -23.80 55.15 -34.32
N ALA A 160 -22.60 55.22 -34.89
CA ALA A 160 -22.29 56.11 -36.00
C ALA A 160 -23.20 55.84 -37.21
N ARG A 161 -23.52 54.57 -37.47
CA ARG A 161 -24.39 54.15 -38.58
C ARG A 161 -25.87 54.51 -38.36
N TYR A 162 -26.37 54.50 -37.13
CA TYR A 162 -27.80 54.70 -36.85
C TYR A 162 -28.16 56.07 -36.29
N LEU A 163 -27.26 56.72 -35.54
CA LEU A 163 -27.49 58.00 -34.85
C LEU A 163 -26.60 59.15 -35.37
N GLY A 164 -25.67 58.86 -36.29
CA GLY A 164 -24.70 59.83 -36.79
C GLY A 164 -23.41 59.88 -35.96
N GLN A 165 -22.32 60.27 -36.62
CA GLN A 165 -20.96 60.27 -36.07
C GLN A 165 -20.84 61.14 -34.82
N ASP A 166 -21.49 62.31 -34.82
CA ASP A 166 -21.39 63.33 -33.77
C ASP A 166 -21.91 62.84 -32.41
N ILE A 167 -22.94 61.98 -32.43
CA ILE A 167 -23.53 61.39 -31.22
C ILE A 167 -22.68 60.20 -30.75
N ALA A 168 -22.16 59.40 -31.69
CA ALA A 168 -21.30 58.26 -31.37
C ALA A 168 -19.98 58.69 -30.70
N ASP A 169 -19.35 59.77 -31.18
CA ASP A 169 -18.11 60.30 -30.62
C ASP A 169 -18.30 60.97 -29.25
N ARG A 170 -19.51 61.47 -28.94
CA ARG A 170 -19.86 61.94 -27.59
C ARG A 170 -20.02 60.81 -26.57
N ILE A 171 -20.56 59.66 -26.99
CA ILE A 171 -20.81 58.51 -26.10
C ILE A 171 -19.53 57.69 -25.91
N TYR A 172 -18.71 57.55 -26.96
CA TYR A 172 -17.46 56.79 -26.95
C TYR A 172 -16.30 57.66 -27.46
N PRO A 173 -15.79 58.59 -26.64
CA PRO A 173 -14.66 59.43 -27.02
C PRO A 173 -13.43 58.55 -27.28
N GLN A 174 -12.75 58.78 -28.41
CA GLN A 174 -11.53 58.05 -28.74
C GLN A 174 -10.41 58.50 -27.79
N SER A 175 -10.10 57.66 -26.79
CA SER A 175 -8.99 57.82 -25.85
C SER A 175 -7.68 57.29 -26.41
#